data_AF-B0EV26-F1
#
_entry.id   AF-B0EV26-F1
#
_cell.length_a   1.000
_cell.length_b   1.000
_cell.length_c   1.000
_cell.angle_alpha   90.00
_cell.angle_beta   90.00
_cell.angle_gamma   90.00
#
_symmetry.space_group_name_H-M   'P 1'
#
loop_
_entity.id
_entity.type
_entity.pdbx_description
1 polymer ?
#
loop_
_entity_poly.entity_id
_entity_poly.type
_entity_poly.pdbx_seq_one_letter_code
_entity_poly.pdbx_strand_id
1 'polypeptide(L)'
;MKLIIVLLCFTLCFAQQQTQEKKPEPSHVHAGTAQRQLDKVQGASKQSQNSIEFHHNHFVEELTVSKKVLEETRNTIVNGLKKVTDIVGSIVNGKLREVNNLQLTAPVTSRSNIKNYIEALDKSVKLEKETRVKSLSDKMKVHTQKLTEMEKTLQDAENAEKIAHDTASKTILEMSTSASDSLKQAQQNPEHKGDLKDVKIQTSQGGIEVKQTFREEEHKQRKAVKEIKRQMRLLRETAQKEFAEFKENLKSKIQEMFVDSKTKISKVISDALEKAQAEKDAKEESAEQKAKQAAGMNNGASPQQNKKPGNQIPTQTPAQNQAPNSQQTR
;
A
#
# COMPACT_ATOMS: atom_id res chain seq x y z
N MET A 1 6.88 -30.98 -27.86
CA MET A 1 6.77 -31.93 -28.99
C MET A 1 5.44 -31.76 -29.74
N LYS A 2 5.27 -30.70 -30.54
CA LYS A 2 4.10 -30.53 -31.44
C LYS A 2 4.43 -29.98 -32.84
N LEU A 3 5.64 -29.44 -33.05
CA LEU A 3 6.09 -28.91 -34.35
C LEU A 3 6.39 -29.97 -35.44
N ILE A 4 6.49 -31.26 -35.08
CA ILE A 4 6.94 -32.31 -36.02
C ILE A 4 5.78 -32.87 -36.87
N ILE A 5 4.53 -32.72 -36.42
CA ILE A 5 3.36 -33.32 -37.08
C ILE A 5 2.98 -32.56 -38.36
N VAL A 6 3.16 -31.23 -38.42
CA VAL A 6 2.79 -30.42 -39.60
C VAL A 6 3.73 -30.69 -40.79
N LEU A 7 5.01 -31.01 -40.55
CA LEU A 7 5.97 -31.31 -41.62
C LEU A 7 5.77 -32.69 -42.26
N LEU A 8 5.16 -33.64 -41.55
CA LEU A 8 5.01 -35.03 -41.99
C LEU A 8 3.77 -35.29 -42.87
N CYS A 9 2.76 -34.43 -42.83
CA CYS A 9 1.63 -34.52 -43.77
C CYS A 9 2.00 -34.05 -45.19
N PHE A 10 3.01 -33.19 -45.36
CA PHE A 10 3.38 -32.64 -46.67
C PHE A 10 4.17 -33.62 -47.56
N THR A 11 4.84 -34.63 -46.98
CA THR A 11 5.67 -35.58 -47.76
C THR A 11 4.93 -36.87 -48.15
N LEU A 12 3.82 -37.22 -47.47
CA LEU A 12 3.10 -38.48 -47.71
C LEU A 12 2.04 -38.41 -48.82
N CYS A 13 1.55 -37.22 -49.18
CA CYS A 13 0.53 -37.07 -50.24
C CYS A 13 1.07 -37.17 -51.68
N PHE A 14 2.40 -37.23 -51.89
CA PHE A 14 3.00 -37.30 -53.23
C PHE A 14 3.32 -38.73 -53.72
N ALA A 15 3.06 -39.76 -52.93
CA ALA A 15 3.56 -41.12 -53.18
C ALA A 15 2.54 -42.12 -53.76
N GLN A 16 1.25 -41.78 -53.87
CA GLN A 16 0.22 -42.69 -54.40
C GLN A 16 -0.78 -42.00 -55.32
N GLN A 17 -0.55 -42.08 -56.63
CA GLN A 17 -1.50 -42.60 -57.64
C GLN A 17 -0.95 -42.40 -59.06
N GLN A 18 -0.16 -43.36 -59.54
CA GLN A 18 -0.09 -43.62 -60.98
C GLN A 18 -1.25 -44.54 -61.34
N THR A 19 -2.31 -43.98 -61.90
CA THR A 19 -3.37 -44.75 -62.56
C THR A 19 -3.85 -43.93 -63.75
N GLN A 20 -3.59 -44.43 -64.96
CA GLN A 20 -3.94 -43.73 -66.19
C GLN A 20 -5.44 -43.89 -66.47
N GLU A 21 -6.24 -42.89 -66.10
CA GLU A 21 -7.57 -42.70 -66.69
C GLU A 21 -7.57 -41.50 -67.65
N LYS A 22 -8.48 -41.55 -68.63
CA LYS A 22 -8.52 -40.65 -69.80
C LYS A 22 -8.53 -39.17 -69.38
N LYS A 23 -7.55 -38.40 -69.86
CA LYS A 23 -7.57 -36.93 -69.78
C LYS A 23 -8.82 -36.39 -70.50
N PRO A 24 -9.73 -35.66 -69.81
CA PRO A 24 -10.60 -34.72 -70.51
C PRO A 24 -9.76 -33.56 -71.07
N GLU A 25 -10.26 -32.87 -72.10
CA GLU A 25 -9.59 -31.73 -72.71
C GLU A 25 -9.28 -30.61 -71.68
N PRO A 26 -8.19 -29.84 -71.86
CA PRO A 26 -7.81 -28.74 -70.97
C PRO A 26 -8.80 -27.58 -71.08
N SER A 27 -9.93 -27.71 -70.38
CA SER A 27 -11.01 -26.71 -70.42
C SER A 27 -10.54 -25.40 -69.78
N HIS A 28 -10.20 -24.42 -70.63
CA HIS A 28 -9.59 -23.15 -70.25
C HIS A 28 -10.31 -22.45 -69.09
N VAL A 29 -9.52 -21.98 -68.13
CA VAL A 29 -9.97 -21.02 -67.11
C VAL A 29 -10.09 -19.64 -67.77
N HIS A 30 -11.29 -19.06 -67.81
CA HIS A 30 -11.43 -17.63 -68.14
C HIS A 30 -10.69 -16.78 -67.10
N ALA A 31 -9.84 -15.85 -67.55
CA ALA A 31 -9.01 -15.01 -66.67
C ALA A 31 -9.81 -14.27 -65.57
N GLY A 32 -11.04 -13.84 -65.87
CA GLY A 32 -11.94 -13.23 -64.89
C GLY A 32 -12.35 -14.15 -63.71
N THR A 33 -12.22 -15.47 -63.85
CA THR A 33 -12.43 -16.42 -62.76
C THR A 33 -11.24 -16.45 -61.80
N ALA A 34 -10.01 -16.41 -62.32
CA ALA A 34 -8.79 -16.38 -61.50
C ALA A 34 -8.71 -15.07 -60.68
N GLN A 35 -8.93 -13.93 -61.33
CA GLN A 35 -9.00 -12.62 -60.65
C GLN A 35 -10.05 -12.62 -59.51
N ARG A 36 -11.26 -13.13 -59.77
CA ARG A 36 -12.32 -13.25 -58.75
C ARG A 36 -11.99 -14.17 -57.58
N GLN A 37 -11.01 -15.07 -57.68
CA GLN A 37 -10.50 -15.83 -56.53
C GLN A 37 -9.37 -15.08 -55.82
N LEU A 38 -8.51 -14.37 -56.57
CA LEU A 38 -7.45 -13.53 -56.02
C LEU A 38 -8.03 -12.44 -55.10
N ASP A 39 -9.06 -11.73 -55.57
CA ASP A 39 -9.77 -10.70 -54.79
C ASP A 39 -10.35 -11.28 -53.48
N LYS A 40 -10.85 -12.53 -53.52
CA LYS A 40 -11.40 -13.24 -52.34
C LYS A 40 -10.33 -13.71 -51.37
N VAL A 41 -9.20 -14.19 -51.86
CA VAL A 41 -8.04 -14.55 -51.04
C VAL A 41 -7.51 -13.33 -50.30
N GLN A 42 -7.32 -12.21 -51.01
CA GLN A 42 -6.91 -10.94 -50.42
C GLN A 42 -7.93 -10.41 -49.40
N GLY A 43 -9.23 -10.47 -49.73
CA GLY A 43 -10.30 -10.09 -48.82
C GLY A 43 -10.35 -10.93 -47.53
N ALA A 44 -10.24 -12.26 -47.65
CA ALA A 44 -10.24 -13.18 -46.52
C ALA A 44 -8.98 -13.04 -45.64
N SER A 45 -7.83 -12.78 -46.26
CA SER A 45 -6.57 -12.47 -45.58
C SER A 45 -6.69 -11.17 -44.78
N LYS A 46 -7.10 -10.07 -45.42
CA LYS A 46 -7.29 -8.76 -44.77
C LYS A 46 -8.32 -8.82 -43.63
N GLN A 47 -9.44 -9.51 -43.83
CA GLN A 47 -10.42 -9.74 -42.75
C GLN A 47 -9.79 -10.49 -41.58
N SER A 48 -8.87 -11.41 -41.85
CA SER A 48 -8.24 -12.22 -40.81
C SER A 48 -7.14 -11.47 -40.06
N GLN A 49 -6.34 -10.64 -40.75
CA GLN A 49 -5.42 -9.68 -40.13
C GLN A 49 -6.18 -8.69 -39.24
N ASN A 50 -7.24 -8.05 -39.74
CA ASN A 50 -8.08 -7.13 -38.96
C ASN A 50 -8.65 -7.79 -37.68
N SER A 51 -8.96 -9.08 -37.74
CA SER A 51 -9.45 -9.84 -36.58
C SER A 51 -8.36 -10.07 -35.53
N ILE A 52 -7.12 -10.33 -35.95
CA ILE A 52 -5.97 -10.46 -35.05
C ILE A 52 -5.67 -9.10 -34.40
N GLU A 53 -5.56 -8.05 -35.23
CA GLU A 53 -5.31 -6.67 -34.80
C GLU A 53 -6.34 -6.21 -33.75
N PHE A 54 -7.62 -6.52 -33.92
CA PHE A 54 -8.67 -6.22 -32.93
C PHE A 54 -8.41 -6.91 -31.57
N HIS A 55 -8.01 -8.18 -31.58
CA HIS A 55 -7.71 -8.93 -30.36
C HIS A 55 -6.42 -8.45 -29.67
N HIS A 56 -5.38 -8.16 -30.46
CA HIS A 56 -4.12 -7.58 -30.01
C HIS A 56 -4.35 -6.24 -29.28
N ASN A 57 -5.03 -5.29 -29.92
CA ASN A 57 -5.33 -3.98 -29.32
C ASN A 57 -6.11 -4.11 -28.00
N HIS A 58 -7.09 -5.02 -27.92
CA HIS A 58 -7.87 -5.27 -26.70
C HIS A 58 -7.03 -5.89 -25.55
N PHE A 59 -5.99 -6.66 -25.88
CA PHE A 59 -4.98 -7.08 -24.91
C PHE A 59 -4.09 -5.90 -24.47
N VAL A 60 -3.59 -5.11 -25.42
CA VAL A 60 -2.74 -3.94 -25.15
C VAL A 60 -3.45 -2.90 -24.27
N GLU A 61 -4.73 -2.64 -24.49
CA GLU A 61 -5.57 -1.80 -23.61
C GLU A 61 -5.62 -2.36 -22.18
N GLU A 62 -5.91 -3.65 -22.02
CA GLU A 62 -6.00 -4.32 -20.72
C GLU A 62 -4.66 -4.29 -19.98
N LEU A 63 -3.56 -4.54 -20.70
CA LEU A 63 -2.19 -4.47 -20.21
C LEU A 63 -1.82 -3.05 -19.78
N THR A 64 -2.15 -2.03 -20.59
CA THR A 64 -1.89 -0.62 -20.30
C THR A 64 -2.60 -0.17 -19.02
N VAL A 65 -3.88 -0.52 -18.88
CA VAL A 65 -4.64 -0.25 -17.64
C VAL A 65 -4.03 -1.00 -16.45
N SER A 66 -3.50 -2.20 -16.65
CA SER A 66 -2.85 -2.99 -15.60
C SER A 66 -1.51 -2.38 -15.17
N LYS A 67 -0.65 -1.97 -16.11
CA LYS A 67 0.60 -1.24 -15.86
C LYS A 67 0.34 0.08 -15.12
N LYS A 68 -0.74 0.81 -15.46
CA LYS A 68 -1.17 2.00 -14.69
C LYS A 68 -1.55 1.67 -13.24
N VAL A 69 -2.34 0.61 -13.02
CA VAL A 69 -2.71 0.16 -11.65
C VAL A 69 -1.48 -0.29 -10.85
N LEU A 70 -0.48 -0.90 -11.50
CA LEU A 70 0.79 -1.27 -10.89
C LEU A 70 1.50 -0.04 -10.32
N GLU A 71 1.65 1.00 -11.16
CA GLU A 71 2.35 2.22 -10.79
C GLU A 71 1.56 3.06 -9.75
N GLU A 72 0.22 3.12 -9.84
CA GLU A 72 -0.62 3.69 -8.78
C GLU A 72 -0.43 2.97 -7.43
N THR A 73 -0.28 1.64 -7.45
CA THR A 73 -0.09 0.82 -6.24
C THR A 73 1.30 1.01 -5.64
N ARG A 74 2.34 1.00 -6.48
CA ARG A 74 3.73 1.32 -6.11
C ARG A 74 3.82 2.69 -5.44
N ASN A 75 3.26 3.72 -6.07
CA ASN A 75 3.22 5.07 -5.52
C ASN A 75 2.43 5.16 -4.22
N THR A 76 1.34 4.39 -4.07
CA THR A 76 0.57 4.32 -2.82
C THR A 76 1.43 3.75 -1.68
N ILE A 77 2.19 2.69 -1.93
CA ILE A 77 3.07 2.05 -0.93
C ILE A 77 4.21 2.99 -0.53
N VAL A 78 4.98 3.50 -1.49
CA VAL A 78 6.18 4.32 -1.22
C VAL A 78 5.80 5.65 -0.56
N ASN A 79 4.84 6.39 -1.14
CA ASN A 79 4.46 7.69 -0.59
C ASN A 79 3.60 7.57 0.68
N GLY A 80 2.82 6.50 0.80
CA GLY A 80 2.02 6.21 2.00
C GLY A 80 2.88 5.95 3.23
N LEU A 81 3.94 5.14 3.09
CA LEU A 81 4.90 4.87 4.17
C LEU A 81 5.57 6.15 4.68
N LYS A 82 6.07 6.99 3.76
CA LYS A 82 6.65 8.29 4.10
C LYS A 82 5.63 9.18 4.82
N LYS A 83 4.47 9.41 4.19
CA LYS A 83 3.42 10.30 4.71
C LYS A 83 2.94 9.88 6.11
N VAL A 84 2.75 8.59 6.36
CA VAL A 84 2.28 8.13 7.68
C VAL A 84 3.37 8.26 8.75
N THR A 85 4.64 8.02 8.40
CA THR A 85 5.78 8.22 9.30
C THR A 85 5.97 9.71 9.66
N ASP A 86 5.81 10.61 8.69
CA ASP A 86 5.90 12.07 8.88
C ASP A 86 4.77 12.60 9.78
N ILE A 87 3.53 12.12 9.57
CA ILE A 87 2.37 12.47 10.40
C ILE A 87 2.61 12.06 11.86
N VAL A 88 3.06 10.82 12.09
CA VAL A 88 3.29 10.36 13.48
C VAL A 88 4.52 11.04 14.09
N GLY A 89 5.57 11.31 13.31
CA GLY A 89 6.70 12.14 13.77
C GLY A 89 6.26 13.52 14.25
N SER A 90 5.31 14.15 13.54
CA SER A 90 4.75 15.45 13.92
C SER A 90 3.94 15.37 15.23
N ILE A 91 3.12 14.31 15.40
CA ILE A 91 2.37 14.06 16.66
C ILE A 91 3.32 13.89 17.84
N VAL A 92 4.36 13.06 17.68
CA VAL A 92 5.40 12.82 18.70
C VAL A 92 6.10 14.13 19.08
N ASN A 93 6.54 14.93 18.10
CA ASN A 93 7.25 16.18 18.34
C ASN A 93 6.37 17.22 19.06
N GLY A 94 5.08 17.32 18.71
CA GLY A 94 4.12 18.17 19.40
C GLY A 94 3.96 17.78 20.87
N LYS A 95 3.78 16.48 21.14
CA LYS A 95 3.62 15.95 22.50
C LYS A 95 4.90 16.05 23.34
N LEU A 96 6.08 15.84 22.76
CA LEU A 96 7.36 16.11 23.43
C LEU A 96 7.48 17.58 23.83
N ARG A 97 7.01 18.53 22.99
CA ARG A 97 7.00 19.96 23.32
C ARG A 97 6.04 20.28 24.47
N GLU A 98 4.84 19.71 24.47
CA GLU A 98 3.88 19.85 25.59
C GLU A 98 4.49 19.42 26.92
N VAL A 99 5.14 18.24 26.96
CA VAL A 99 5.77 17.72 28.18
C VAL A 99 7.03 18.51 28.57
N ASN A 100 7.84 18.96 27.60
CA ASN A 100 8.98 19.84 27.88
C ASN A 100 8.57 21.16 28.55
N ASN A 101 7.40 21.71 28.20
CA ASN A 101 6.94 22.97 28.79
C ASN A 101 6.55 22.85 30.27
N LEU A 102 6.25 21.65 30.78
CA LEU A 102 5.92 21.41 32.20
C LEU A 102 7.07 21.76 33.15
N GLN A 103 8.33 21.70 32.70
CA GLN A 103 9.48 22.08 33.52
C GLN A 103 9.50 23.59 33.82
N LEU A 104 8.84 24.42 33.00
CA LEU A 104 8.79 25.88 33.18
C LEU A 104 7.89 26.28 34.35
N THR A 105 6.83 25.50 34.60
CA THR A 105 5.91 25.68 35.74
C THR A 105 6.43 25.08 37.05
N ALA A 106 7.62 24.48 37.06
CA ALA A 106 8.19 23.81 38.21
C ALA A 106 9.16 24.70 39.03
N PRO A 107 9.18 24.54 40.37
CA PRO A 107 10.25 25.08 41.22
C PRO A 107 11.65 24.66 40.74
N VAL A 108 12.63 25.56 40.84
CA VAL A 108 14.01 25.32 40.34
C VAL A 108 14.62 24.03 40.89
N THR A 109 14.32 23.71 42.15
CA THR A 109 14.77 22.51 42.88
C THR A 109 14.29 21.18 42.27
N SER A 110 13.14 21.14 41.59
CA SER A 110 12.60 19.91 40.99
C SER A 110 12.83 19.79 39.48
N ARG A 111 13.28 20.87 38.80
CA ARG A 111 13.53 20.87 37.33
C ARG A 111 14.49 19.79 36.87
N SER A 112 15.54 19.48 37.63
CA SER A 112 16.50 18.41 37.30
C SER A 112 15.82 17.03 37.26
N ASN A 113 14.99 16.71 38.25
CA ASN A 113 14.25 15.46 38.29
C ASN A 113 13.23 15.36 37.15
N ILE A 114 12.53 16.46 36.84
CA ILE A 114 11.60 16.55 35.72
C ILE A 114 12.32 16.32 34.39
N LYS A 115 13.50 16.91 34.19
CA LYS A 115 14.34 16.70 32.99
C LYS A 115 14.68 15.22 32.79
N ASN A 116 15.02 14.49 33.86
CA ASN A 116 15.29 13.05 33.78
C ASN A 116 14.07 12.25 33.31
N TYR A 117 12.85 12.58 33.77
CA TYR A 117 11.61 11.96 33.27
C TYR A 117 11.35 12.28 31.79
N ILE A 118 11.61 13.52 31.36
CA ILE A 118 11.44 13.94 29.96
C ILE A 118 12.44 13.18 29.05
N GLU A 119 13.70 13.06 29.45
CA GLU A 119 14.72 12.32 28.70
C GLU A 119 14.41 10.81 28.61
N ALA A 120 13.86 10.22 29.68
CA ALA A 120 13.42 8.83 29.68
C ALA A 120 12.23 8.61 28.74
N LEU A 121 11.26 9.54 28.73
CA LEU A 121 10.12 9.51 27.81
C LEU A 121 10.58 9.66 26.35
N ASP A 122 11.45 10.60 26.04
CA ASP A 122 11.98 10.82 24.68
C ASP A 122 12.68 9.56 24.14
N LYS A 123 13.55 8.92 24.94
CA LYS A 123 14.19 7.65 24.59
C LYS A 123 13.16 6.54 24.33
N SER A 124 12.17 6.40 25.21
CA SER A 124 11.14 5.36 25.08
C SER A 124 10.24 5.57 23.85
N VAL A 125 9.84 6.82 23.59
CA VAL A 125 9.00 7.19 22.43
C VAL A 125 9.75 7.01 21.11
N LYS A 126 11.06 7.33 21.07
CA LYS A 126 11.92 7.05 19.91
C LYS A 126 12.00 5.56 19.62
N LEU A 127 12.30 4.74 20.63
CA LEU A 127 12.40 3.28 20.48
C LEU A 127 11.09 2.63 20.02
N GLU A 128 9.95 3.04 20.60
CA GLU A 128 8.62 2.56 20.20
C GLU A 128 8.30 2.95 18.74
N LYS A 129 8.56 4.20 18.37
CA LYS A 129 8.38 4.70 16.99
C LYS A 129 9.25 3.90 16.02
N GLU A 130 10.54 3.76 16.29
CA GLU A 130 11.50 3.05 15.43
C GLU A 130 11.10 1.59 15.23
N THR A 131 10.72 0.90 16.32
CA THR A 131 10.27 -0.49 16.29
C THR A 131 9.04 -0.67 15.38
N ARG A 132 8.03 0.19 15.52
CA ARG A 132 6.82 0.11 14.68
C ARG A 132 7.06 0.55 13.24
N VAL A 133 7.87 1.60 13.00
CA VAL A 133 8.23 2.06 11.66
C VAL A 133 9.00 0.98 10.91
N LYS A 134 9.92 0.28 11.58
CA LYS A 134 10.63 -0.87 11.02
C LYS A 134 9.65 -2.00 10.65
N SER A 135 8.76 -2.38 11.57
CA SER A 135 7.75 -3.42 11.30
C SER A 135 6.83 -3.07 10.11
N LEU A 136 6.39 -1.81 9.99
CA LEU A 136 5.62 -1.36 8.82
C LEU A 136 6.46 -1.37 7.54
N SER A 137 7.72 -0.92 7.60
CA SER A 137 8.65 -0.92 6.47
C SER A 137 8.90 -2.33 5.94
N ASP A 138 9.07 -3.32 6.84
CA ASP A 138 9.25 -4.72 6.47
C ASP A 138 8.01 -5.29 5.75
N LYS A 139 6.78 -4.94 6.18
CA LYS A 139 5.55 -5.30 5.45
C LYS A 139 5.47 -4.63 4.07
N MET A 140 5.79 -3.33 3.99
CA MET A 140 5.80 -2.60 2.71
C MET A 140 6.86 -3.14 1.74
N LYS A 141 7.98 -3.66 2.25
CA LYS A 141 8.99 -4.36 1.46
C LYS A 141 8.44 -5.65 0.84
N VAL A 142 7.68 -6.45 1.61
CA VAL A 142 6.99 -7.65 1.08
C VAL A 142 5.98 -7.28 -0.01
N HIS A 143 5.19 -6.22 0.18
CA HIS A 143 4.26 -5.76 -0.87
C HIS A 143 5.00 -5.24 -2.12
N THR A 144 6.14 -4.57 -1.94
CA THR A 144 6.99 -4.10 -3.05
C THR A 144 7.57 -5.28 -3.84
N GLN A 145 8.02 -6.34 -3.17
CA GLN A 145 8.51 -7.56 -3.82
C GLN A 145 7.41 -8.22 -4.68
N LYS A 146 6.19 -8.34 -4.14
CA LYS A 146 5.02 -8.84 -4.89
C LYS A 146 4.70 -7.98 -6.11
N LEU A 147 4.85 -6.65 -6.03
CA LEU A 147 4.69 -5.78 -7.20
C LEU A 147 5.75 -6.06 -8.27
N THR A 148 7.01 -6.31 -7.91
CA THR A 148 8.06 -6.68 -8.87
C THR A 148 7.77 -8.02 -9.55
N GLU A 149 7.23 -9.00 -8.82
CA GLU A 149 6.79 -10.29 -9.39
C GLU A 149 5.61 -10.12 -10.36
N MET A 150 4.64 -9.28 -10.01
CA MET A 150 3.51 -8.91 -10.88
C MET A 150 3.97 -8.14 -12.12
N GLU A 151 4.90 -7.19 -11.98
CA GLU A 151 5.49 -6.43 -13.08
C GLU A 151 6.19 -7.34 -14.09
N LYS A 152 7.01 -8.28 -13.60
CA LYS A 152 7.63 -9.31 -14.43
C LYS A 152 6.57 -10.14 -15.16
N THR A 153 5.52 -10.58 -14.47
CA THR A 153 4.47 -11.41 -15.08
C THR A 153 3.68 -10.65 -16.16
N LEU A 154 3.45 -9.34 -15.99
CA LEU A 154 2.88 -8.49 -17.04
C LEU A 154 3.84 -8.32 -18.23
N GLN A 155 5.15 -8.22 -17.98
CA GLN A 155 6.16 -8.13 -19.04
C GLN A 155 6.31 -9.44 -19.83
N ASP A 156 6.29 -10.59 -19.14
CA ASP A 156 6.33 -11.92 -19.75
C ASP A 156 5.06 -12.16 -20.60
N ALA A 157 3.89 -11.69 -20.13
CA ALA A 157 2.64 -11.73 -20.90
C ALA A 157 2.68 -10.81 -22.14
N GLU A 158 3.20 -9.59 -22.02
CA GLU A 158 3.39 -8.66 -23.16
C GLU A 158 4.29 -9.25 -24.25
N ASN A 159 5.42 -9.86 -23.83
CA ASN A 159 6.36 -10.50 -24.75
C ASN A 159 5.72 -11.72 -25.44
N ALA A 160 5.00 -12.56 -24.70
CA ALA A 160 4.33 -13.73 -25.24
C ALA A 160 3.20 -13.37 -26.20
N GLU A 161 2.40 -12.35 -25.88
CA GLU A 161 1.30 -11.89 -26.74
C GLU A 161 1.84 -11.28 -28.03
N LYS A 162 2.86 -10.41 -27.95
CA LYS A 162 3.52 -9.83 -29.13
C LYS A 162 4.07 -10.91 -30.08
N ILE A 163 4.73 -11.94 -29.54
CA ILE A 163 5.23 -13.06 -30.35
C ILE A 163 4.06 -13.81 -31.01
N ALA A 164 2.96 -14.05 -30.29
CA ALA A 164 1.77 -14.71 -30.83
C ALA A 164 1.12 -13.87 -31.95
N HIS A 165 1.01 -12.55 -31.74
CA HIS A 165 0.51 -11.58 -32.72
C HIS A 165 1.36 -11.59 -33.99
N ASP A 166 2.67 -11.34 -33.85
CA ASP A 166 3.59 -11.23 -34.98
C ASP A 166 3.65 -12.54 -35.77
N THR A 167 3.63 -13.69 -35.07
CA THR A 167 3.56 -15.02 -35.71
C THR A 167 2.27 -15.20 -36.49
N ALA A 168 1.11 -14.93 -35.90
CA ALA A 168 -0.18 -15.18 -36.52
C ALA A 168 -0.45 -14.21 -37.70
N SER A 169 -0.06 -12.94 -37.57
CA SER A 169 -0.09 -11.95 -38.65
C SER A 169 0.84 -12.31 -39.81
N LYS A 170 2.05 -12.81 -39.53
CA LYS A 170 3.00 -13.32 -40.53
C LYS A 170 2.46 -14.56 -41.24
N THR A 171 1.90 -15.54 -40.51
CA THR A 171 1.35 -16.76 -41.10
C THR A 171 0.20 -16.45 -42.07
N ILE A 172 -0.72 -15.54 -41.72
CA ILE A 172 -1.81 -15.14 -42.64
C ILE A 172 -1.24 -14.45 -43.88
N LEU A 173 -0.23 -13.59 -43.73
CA LEU A 173 0.40 -12.91 -44.86
C LEU A 173 1.11 -13.90 -45.80
N GLU A 174 1.83 -14.88 -45.26
CA GLU A 174 2.51 -15.93 -46.02
C GLU A 174 1.51 -16.83 -46.76
N MET A 175 0.46 -17.28 -46.08
CA MET A 175 -0.65 -18.02 -46.71
C MET A 175 -1.30 -17.23 -47.84
N SER A 176 -1.57 -15.94 -47.61
CA SER A 176 -2.18 -15.04 -48.60
C SER A 176 -1.28 -14.79 -49.80
N THR A 177 0.03 -14.71 -49.59
CA THR A 177 1.03 -14.48 -50.65
C THR A 177 1.17 -15.73 -51.50
N SER A 178 1.41 -16.89 -50.88
CA SER A 178 1.46 -18.19 -51.55
C SER A 178 0.20 -18.48 -52.38
N ALA A 179 -0.99 -18.29 -51.78
CA ALA A 179 -2.25 -18.43 -52.49
C ALA A 179 -2.40 -17.43 -53.65
N SER A 180 -1.96 -16.18 -53.48
CA SER A 180 -1.99 -15.18 -54.55
C SER A 180 -1.08 -15.55 -55.72
N ASP A 181 0.10 -16.10 -55.45
CA ASP A 181 1.06 -16.46 -56.48
C ASP A 181 0.63 -17.73 -57.23
N SER A 182 0.08 -18.73 -56.55
CA SER A 182 -0.59 -19.87 -57.21
C SER A 182 -1.74 -19.43 -58.12
N LEU A 183 -2.56 -18.48 -57.68
CA LEU A 183 -3.67 -17.94 -58.50
C LEU A 183 -3.17 -17.14 -59.72
N LYS A 184 -2.06 -16.38 -59.59
CA LYS A 184 -1.42 -15.70 -60.73
C LYS A 184 -0.81 -16.70 -61.72
N GLN A 185 -0.17 -17.76 -61.25
CA GLN A 185 0.38 -18.80 -62.12
C GLN A 185 -0.74 -19.51 -62.90
N ALA A 186 -1.86 -19.83 -62.25
CA ALA A 186 -3.04 -20.40 -62.91
C ALA A 186 -3.74 -19.42 -63.88
N GLN A 187 -3.63 -18.11 -63.65
CA GLN A 187 -4.07 -17.08 -64.61
C GLN A 187 -3.18 -17.00 -65.86
N GLN A 188 -1.88 -17.27 -65.71
CA GLN A 188 -0.91 -17.30 -66.82
C GLN A 188 -0.97 -18.64 -67.60
N ASN A 189 -1.27 -19.75 -66.92
CA ASN A 189 -1.32 -21.11 -67.49
C ASN A 189 -2.72 -21.75 -67.33
N PRO A 190 -3.72 -21.36 -68.14
CA PRO A 190 -5.14 -21.73 -67.95
C PRO A 190 -5.50 -23.19 -68.25
N GLU A 191 -4.55 -24.06 -68.60
CA GLU A 191 -4.77 -25.50 -68.81
C GLU A 191 -4.83 -26.31 -67.52
N HIS A 192 -4.32 -25.78 -66.40
CA HIS A 192 -4.28 -26.48 -65.11
C HIS A 192 -5.48 -26.05 -64.25
N LYS A 193 -6.65 -26.60 -64.58
CA LYS A 193 -7.95 -26.19 -64.01
C LYS A 193 -8.22 -26.66 -62.57
N GLY A 194 -7.39 -27.55 -62.04
CA GLY A 194 -7.45 -27.98 -60.65
C GLY A 194 -7.17 -26.84 -59.67
N ASP A 195 -7.60 -27.00 -58.42
CA ASP A 195 -7.21 -26.22 -57.25
C ASP A 195 -7.60 -24.73 -57.17
N LEU A 196 -8.17 -24.08 -58.19
CA LEU A 196 -8.60 -22.66 -58.07
C LEU A 196 -9.68 -22.42 -56.99
N LYS A 197 -10.52 -23.42 -56.70
CA LYS A 197 -11.45 -23.37 -55.56
C LYS A 197 -10.76 -23.77 -54.27
N ASP A 198 -9.87 -24.75 -54.35
CA ASP A 198 -9.27 -25.43 -53.21
C ASP A 198 -8.21 -24.56 -52.53
N VAL A 199 -7.42 -23.80 -53.30
CA VAL A 199 -6.56 -22.71 -52.79
C VAL A 199 -7.38 -21.73 -51.93
N LYS A 200 -8.53 -21.26 -52.43
CA LYS A 200 -9.40 -20.34 -51.69
C LYS A 200 -9.99 -20.98 -50.43
N ILE A 201 -10.34 -22.27 -50.47
CA ILE A 201 -10.83 -23.03 -49.30
C ILE A 201 -9.71 -23.17 -48.26
N GLN A 202 -8.52 -23.60 -48.67
CA GLN A 202 -7.33 -23.76 -47.82
C GLN A 202 -6.92 -22.44 -47.16
N THR A 203 -6.84 -21.32 -47.89
CA THR A 203 -6.52 -20.01 -47.30
C THR A 203 -7.58 -19.56 -46.31
N SER A 204 -8.87 -19.76 -46.64
CA SER A 204 -9.98 -19.39 -45.75
C SER A 204 -9.96 -20.22 -44.45
N GLN A 205 -9.74 -21.53 -44.58
CA GLN A 205 -9.76 -22.48 -43.48
C GLN A 205 -8.56 -22.30 -42.54
N GLY A 206 -7.32 -22.28 -43.07
CA GLY A 206 -6.15 -22.02 -42.24
C GLY A 206 -6.17 -20.60 -41.64
N GLY A 207 -6.76 -19.62 -42.33
CA GLY A 207 -7.01 -18.29 -41.76
C GLY A 207 -7.96 -18.32 -40.56
N ILE A 208 -8.98 -19.18 -40.57
CA ILE A 208 -9.85 -19.44 -39.40
C ILE A 208 -9.06 -20.11 -38.26
N GLU A 209 -8.23 -21.11 -38.57
CA GLU A 209 -7.43 -21.84 -37.58
C GLU A 209 -6.38 -20.96 -36.89
N VAL A 210 -5.68 -20.10 -37.65
CA VAL A 210 -4.73 -19.12 -37.11
C VAL A 210 -5.45 -18.11 -36.20
N LYS A 211 -6.59 -17.55 -36.64
CA LYS A 211 -7.40 -16.65 -35.79
C LYS A 211 -7.87 -17.32 -34.50
N GLN A 212 -8.37 -18.56 -34.58
CA GLN A 212 -8.89 -19.27 -33.43
C GLN A 212 -7.76 -19.57 -32.43
N THR A 213 -6.61 -20.03 -32.90
CA THR A 213 -5.43 -20.29 -32.09
C THR A 213 -4.93 -19.02 -31.39
N PHE A 214 -4.80 -17.91 -32.14
CA PHE A 214 -4.40 -16.62 -31.58
C PHE A 214 -5.39 -16.13 -30.53
N ARG A 215 -6.69 -16.16 -30.83
CA ARG A 215 -7.77 -15.72 -29.93
C ARG A 215 -7.84 -16.54 -28.64
N GLU A 216 -7.63 -17.85 -28.71
CA GLU A 216 -7.59 -18.70 -27.52
C GLU A 216 -6.42 -18.35 -26.61
N GLU A 217 -5.27 -18.00 -27.17
CA GLU A 217 -4.08 -17.64 -26.41
C GLU A 217 -4.16 -16.21 -25.85
N GLU A 218 -4.58 -15.22 -26.65
CA GLU A 218 -4.92 -13.86 -26.20
C GLU A 218 -5.87 -13.92 -25.00
N HIS A 219 -6.95 -14.69 -25.11
CA HIS A 219 -7.96 -14.77 -24.06
C HIS A 219 -7.42 -15.37 -22.74
N LYS A 220 -6.46 -16.31 -22.79
CA LYS A 220 -5.77 -16.84 -21.60
C LYS A 220 -4.86 -15.77 -20.98
N GLN A 221 -4.03 -15.13 -21.81
CA GLN A 221 -3.08 -14.11 -21.37
C GLN A 221 -3.82 -12.90 -20.79
N ARG A 222 -4.89 -12.45 -21.43
CA ARG A 222 -5.75 -11.36 -20.95
C ARG A 222 -6.48 -11.71 -19.65
N LYS A 223 -6.88 -12.96 -19.44
CA LYS A 223 -7.41 -13.43 -18.14
C LYS A 223 -6.35 -13.32 -17.04
N ALA A 224 -5.10 -13.71 -17.31
CA ALA A 224 -3.99 -13.57 -16.36
C ALA A 224 -3.72 -12.10 -16.02
N VAL A 225 -3.63 -11.23 -17.03
CA VAL A 225 -3.47 -9.77 -16.85
C VAL A 225 -4.59 -9.17 -15.99
N LYS A 226 -5.86 -9.55 -16.23
CA LYS A 226 -7.00 -9.12 -15.41
C LYS A 226 -6.89 -9.55 -13.95
N GLU A 227 -6.44 -10.77 -13.70
CA GLU A 227 -6.25 -11.29 -12.34
C GLU A 227 -5.11 -10.56 -11.62
N ILE A 228 -3.98 -10.33 -12.30
CA ILE A 228 -2.87 -9.51 -11.76
C ILE A 228 -3.36 -8.10 -11.41
N LYS A 229 -4.16 -7.47 -12.28
CA LYS A 229 -4.79 -6.17 -12.01
C LYS A 229 -5.68 -6.18 -10.77
N ARG A 230 -6.43 -7.27 -10.54
CA ARG A 230 -7.26 -7.44 -9.33
C ARG A 230 -6.38 -7.58 -8.08
N GLN A 231 -5.31 -8.37 -8.15
CA GLN A 231 -4.37 -8.56 -7.04
C GLN A 231 -3.64 -7.27 -6.67
N MET A 232 -3.22 -6.46 -7.65
CA MET A 232 -2.61 -5.15 -7.39
C MET A 232 -3.55 -4.20 -6.66
N ARG A 233 -4.85 -4.17 -7.02
CA ARG A 233 -5.86 -3.37 -6.29
C ARG A 233 -6.02 -3.82 -4.84
N LEU A 234 -6.13 -5.12 -4.59
CA LEU A 234 -6.19 -5.67 -3.23
C LEU A 234 -4.92 -5.36 -2.43
N LEU A 235 -3.74 -5.39 -3.06
CA LEU A 235 -2.47 -5.03 -2.43
C LEU A 235 -2.46 -3.55 -2.04
N ARG A 236 -2.99 -2.66 -2.90
CA ARG A 236 -3.16 -1.23 -2.62
C ARG A 236 -4.07 -0.98 -1.41
N GLU A 237 -5.22 -1.64 -1.37
CA GLU A 237 -6.19 -1.54 -0.28
C GLU A 237 -5.62 -2.09 1.03
N THR A 238 -4.88 -3.20 0.96
CA THR A 238 -4.18 -3.79 2.12
C THR A 238 -3.12 -2.84 2.67
N ALA A 239 -2.28 -2.25 1.81
CA ALA A 239 -1.28 -1.27 2.23
C ALA A 239 -1.91 -0.02 2.86
N GLN A 240 -3.01 0.50 2.29
CA GLN A 240 -3.76 1.62 2.87
C GLN A 240 -4.33 1.29 4.25
N LYS A 241 -4.87 0.07 4.43
CA LYS A 241 -5.34 -0.41 5.73
C LYS A 241 -4.19 -0.52 6.75
N GLU A 242 -3.04 -1.07 6.35
CA GLU A 242 -1.85 -1.14 7.22
C GLU A 242 -1.35 0.25 7.64
N PHE A 243 -1.39 1.26 6.76
CA PHE A 243 -1.06 2.64 7.13
C PHE A 243 -2.06 3.24 8.12
N ALA A 244 -3.36 2.98 7.96
CA ALA A 244 -4.39 3.45 8.88
C ALA A 244 -4.24 2.79 10.27
N GLU A 245 -4.05 1.46 10.31
CA GLU A 245 -3.81 0.71 11.54
C GLU A 245 -2.52 1.15 12.24
N PHE A 246 -1.40 1.31 11.50
CA PHE A 246 -0.16 1.83 12.06
C PHE A 246 -0.35 3.22 12.68
N LYS A 247 -1.03 4.13 11.98
CA LYS A 247 -1.28 5.50 12.44
C LYS A 247 -2.04 5.52 13.75
N GLU A 248 -3.18 4.84 13.83
CA GLU A 248 -4.01 4.89 15.04
C GLU A 248 -3.40 4.07 16.20
N ASN A 249 -2.80 2.91 15.92
CA ASN A 249 -2.14 2.11 16.96
C ASN A 249 -0.93 2.82 17.57
N LEU A 250 -0.08 3.46 16.75
CA LEU A 250 1.06 4.21 17.27
C LEU A 250 0.61 5.52 17.93
N LYS A 251 -0.39 6.24 17.38
CA LYS A 251 -0.99 7.42 18.02
C LYS A 251 -1.55 7.09 19.41
N SER A 252 -2.30 5.99 19.55
CA SER A 252 -2.82 5.54 20.86
C SER A 252 -1.68 5.23 21.82
N LYS A 253 -0.70 4.44 21.39
CA LYS A 253 0.39 4.01 22.29
C LYS A 253 1.25 5.19 22.74
N ILE A 254 1.56 6.10 21.83
CA ILE A 254 2.26 7.34 22.15
C ILE A 254 1.43 8.21 23.10
N GLN A 255 0.13 8.36 22.87
CA GLN A 255 -0.75 9.12 23.77
C GLN A 255 -0.78 8.55 25.20
N GLU A 256 -0.83 7.22 25.36
CA GLU A 256 -0.71 6.56 26.69
C GLU A 256 0.58 6.95 27.41
N MET A 257 1.74 6.84 26.72
CA MET A 257 3.06 7.17 27.29
C MET A 257 3.15 8.64 27.71
N PHE A 258 2.56 9.54 26.93
CA PHE A 258 2.50 10.97 27.24
C PHE A 258 1.59 11.28 28.43
N VAL A 259 0.45 10.61 28.56
CA VAL A 259 -0.46 10.78 29.71
C VAL A 259 0.18 10.28 31.00
N ASP A 260 0.81 9.09 30.97
CA ASP A 260 1.54 8.53 32.12
C ASP A 260 2.69 9.46 32.56
N SER A 261 3.53 9.89 31.62
CA SER A 261 4.66 10.79 31.94
C SER A 261 4.21 12.18 32.38
N LYS A 262 3.16 12.74 31.77
CA LYS A 262 2.56 14.00 32.25
C LYS A 262 2.06 13.86 33.68
N THR A 263 1.41 12.75 34.03
CA THR A 263 0.89 12.50 35.38
C THR A 263 2.03 12.40 36.40
N LYS A 264 3.10 11.66 36.08
CA LYS A 264 4.31 11.57 36.91
C LYS A 264 4.99 12.92 37.11
N ILE A 265 5.17 13.69 36.04
CA ILE A 265 5.78 15.03 36.09
C ILE A 265 4.89 16.00 36.89
N SER A 266 3.57 16.00 36.66
CA SER A 266 2.64 16.84 37.42
C SER A 266 2.68 16.54 38.91
N LYS A 267 2.77 15.27 39.32
CA LYS A 267 2.96 14.91 40.73
C LYS A 267 4.27 15.48 41.29
N VAL A 268 5.40 15.30 40.60
CA VAL A 268 6.71 15.87 41.01
C VAL A 268 6.68 17.40 41.12
N ILE A 269 5.85 18.07 40.31
CA ILE A 269 5.63 19.52 40.41
C ILE A 269 4.83 19.87 41.67
N SER A 270 3.70 19.18 41.92
CA SER A 270 2.87 19.40 43.12
C SER A 270 3.65 19.13 44.41
N ASP A 271 4.29 17.97 44.54
CA ASP A 271 5.10 17.58 45.70
C ASP A 271 6.21 18.63 45.99
N ALA A 272 6.80 19.22 44.94
CA ALA A 272 7.82 20.26 45.06
C ALA A 272 7.25 21.64 45.41
N LEU A 273 6.03 21.98 44.97
CA LEU A 273 5.33 23.21 45.32
C LEU A 273 4.86 23.18 46.78
N GLU A 274 4.29 22.07 47.23
CA GLU A 274 3.92 21.86 48.64
C GLU A 274 5.13 21.99 49.56
N LYS A 275 6.26 21.35 49.20
CA LYS A 275 7.51 21.48 49.95
C LYS A 275 8.05 22.92 49.96
N ALA A 276 8.03 23.61 48.81
CA ALA A 276 8.49 24.99 48.73
C ALA A 276 7.62 25.96 49.54
N GLN A 277 6.32 25.70 49.61
CA GLN A 277 5.39 26.46 50.45
C GLN A 277 5.67 26.20 51.94
N ALA A 278 5.78 24.93 52.37
CA ALA A 278 6.13 24.59 53.75
C ALA A 278 7.51 25.16 54.18
N GLU A 279 8.51 25.17 53.29
CA GLU A 279 9.81 25.81 53.52
C GLU A 279 9.72 27.35 53.61
N LYS A 280 8.71 27.97 52.98
CA LYS A 280 8.43 29.40 53.10
C LYS A 280 7.75 29.70 54.43
N ASP A 281 6.69 28.96 54.77
CA ASP A 281 5.91 29.13 56.00
C ASP A 281 6.79 28.94 57.23
N ALA A 282 7.65 27.91 57.25
CA ALA A 282 8.62 27.68 58.33
C ALA A 282 9.69 28.79 58.44
N LYS A 283 10.05 29.46 57.34
CA LYS A 283 10.95 30.64 57.37
C LYS A 283 10.24 31.87 57.90
N GLU A 284 8.97 32.08 57.55
CA GLU A 284 8.15 33.18 58.07
C GLU A 284 7.90 32.99 59.57
N GLU A 285 7.56 31.78 60.03
CA GLU A 285 7.44 31.47 61.47
C GLU A 285 8.77 31.69 62.21
N SER A 286 9.90 31.21 61.67
CA SER A 286 11.22 31.43 62.28
C SER A 286 11.62 32.92 62.31
N ALA A 287 11.25 33.69 61.29
CA ALA A 287 11.46 35.14 61.25
C ALA A 287 10.57 35.87 62.26
N GLU A 288 9.31 35.46 62.41
CA GLU A 288 8.39 36.04 63.40
C GLU A 288 8.83 35.70 64.83
N GLN A 289 9.28 34.46 65.10
CA GLN A 289 9.86 34.08 66.39
C GLN A 289 11.13 34.92 66.72
N LYS A 290 12.02 35.14 65.75
CA LYS A 290 13.19 36.02 65.92
C LYS A 290 12.81 37.47 66.14
N ALA A 291 11.81 37.99 65.43
CA ALA A 291 11.29 39.34 65.62
C ALA A 291 10.64 39.51 67.01
N LYS A 292 9.88 38.52 67.48
CA LYS A 292 9.30 38.48 68.83
C LYS A 292 10.36 38.40 69.92
N GLN A 293 11.44 37.63 69.73
CA GLN A 293 12.59 37.62 70.65
C GLN A 293 13.30 38.99 70.68
N ALA A 294 13.55 39.60 69.52
CA ALA A 294 14.17 40.93 69.45
C ALA A 294 13.31 42.02 70.11
N ALA A 295 11.98 41.99 69.91
CA ALA A 295 11.05 42.91 70.56
C ALA A 295 10.96 42.67 72.08
N GLY A 296 10.98 41.41 72.53
CA GLY A 296 10.97 41.05 73.94
C GLY A 296 12.22 41.47 74.71
N MET A 297 13.38 41.55 74.04
CA MET A 297 14.64 42.02 74.65
C MET A 297 14.73 43.54 74.81
N ASN A 298 13.84 44.32 74.19
CA ASN A 298 13.92 45.79 74.21
C ASN A 298 13.08 46.46 75.33
N ASN A 299 12.37 45.68 76.16
CA ASN A 299 11.61 46.15 77.33
C ASN A 299 12.37 45.90 78.67
N GLY A 300 13.71 45.91 78.62
CA GLY A 300 14.60 45.63 79.75
C GLY A 300 14.86 46.80 80.72
N ALA A 301 13.86 47.64 81.02
CA ALA A 301 13.99 48.73 82.00
C ALA A 301 12.70 48.92 82.82
N SER A 302 12.59 48.22 83.94
CA SER A 302 11.59 48.51 84.99
C SER A 302 12.07 49.66 85.89
N PRO A 303 11.15 50.35 86.58
CA PRO A 303 10.97 50.02 87.99
C PRO A 303 9.50 49.95 88.47
N GLN A 304 9.13 48.77 88.96
CA GLN A 304 8.74 48.48 90.36
C GLN A 304 7.74 49.39 91.14
N GLN A 305 6.89 48.71 91.95
CA GLN A 305 6.09 49.19 93.12
C GLN A 305 4.77 49.94 92.81
N ASN A 306 3.60 49.61 93.39
CA ASN A 306 3.34 49.19 94.78
C ASN A 306 1.93 48.56 95.00
N LYS A 307 1.80 47.68 96.02
CA LYS A 307 0.60 47.26 96.81
C LYS A 307 -0.75 46.79 96.17
N LYS A 308 -1.00 45.49 96.39
CA LYS A 308 -2.27 44.73 96.66
C LYS A 308 -3.18 45.37 97.76
N PRO A 309 -4.39 44.83 98.10
CA PRO A 309 -5.13 43.66 97.55
C PRO A 309 -6.67 43.77 97.39
N GLY A 310 -7.27 42.77 96.71
CA GLY A 310 -8.66 42.32 96.88
C GLY A 310 -9.31 41.80 95.58
N ASN A 311 -10.20 40.80 95.57
CA ASN A 311 -10.46 39.72 96.52
C ASN A 311 -11.18 38.55 95.78
N GLN A 312 -10.79 37.29 96.04
CA GLN A 312 -11.53 36.03 95.79
C GLN A 312 -11.96 35.59 94.36
N ILE A 313 -11.55 34.36 94.02
CA ILE A 313 -12.12 33.42 93.02
C ILE A 313 -12.98 32.38 93.80
N PRO A 314 -13.93 31.60 93.23
CA PRO A 314 -13.66 30.48 92.29
C PRO A 314 -14.57 30.49 91.02
N THR A 315 -14.13 30.09 89.82
CA THR A 315 -13.84 28.71 89.34
C THR A 315 -15.08 27.82 89.21
N GLN A 316 -15.43 27.39 87.99
CA GLN A 316 -15.74 25.98 87.65
C GLN A 316 -15.94 25.71 86.14
N THR A 317 -15.11 24.80 85.62
CA THR A 317 -15.34 23.97 84.41
C THR A 317 -15.02 22.53 84.85
N PRO A 318 -15.94 21.54 84.69
CA PRO A 318 -15.87 20.53 83.60
C PRO A 318 -17.31 20.23 83.06
N ALA A 319 -17.65 19.20 82.27
CA ALA A 319 -16.96 18.06 81.61
C ALA A 319 -17.61 17.85 80.21
N GLN A 320 -16.96 17.36 79.15
CA GLN A 320 -16.37 16.04 78.85
C GLN A 320 -17.38 14.89 78.62
N ASN A 321 -17.43 14.37 77.37
CA ASN A 321 -17.89 13.04 76.91
C ASN A 321 -19.36 12.61 77.21
N GLN A 322 -20.16 12.08 76.27
CA GLN A 322 -19.89 10.91 75.42
C GLN A 322 -20.95 10.78 74.28
N ALA A 323 -20.64 9.99 73.23
CA ALA A 323 -21.59 9.57 72.18
C ALA A 323 -22.43 8.34 72.66
N PRO A 324 -23.40 7.74 71.90
CA PRO A 324 -23.17 7.17 70.56
C PRO A 324 -24.42 7.14 69.62
N ASN A 325 -24.37 6.25 68.62
CA ASN A 325 -25.42 5.73 67.72
C ASN A 325 -25.87 6.59 66.52
N SER A 326 -26.28 6.01 65.38
CA SER A 326 -25.94 4.73 64.70
C SER A 326 -26.80 4.59 63.44
N GLN A 327 -26.29 3.97 62.37
CA GLN A 327 -27.04 3.56 61.15
C GLN A 327 -27.57 4.75 60.31
N GLN A 328 -27.41 4.78 58.98
CA GLN A 328 -27.98 3.80 58.05
C GLN A 328 -27.14 3.58 56.79
N THR A 329 -27.36 2.40 56.20
CA THR A 329 -26.77 1.90 54.96
C THR A 329 -27.62 2.26 53.74
N ARG A 330 -26.98 2.68 52.64
CA ARG A 330 -26.90 1.92 51.38
C ARG A 330 -26.04 2.64 50.34
#